data_AF-A0A411WQH2-F1
#
_entry.id   AF-A0A411WQH2-F1
#
_cell.length_a   1.000
_cell.length_b   1.000
_cell.length_c   1.000
_cell.angle_alpha   90.00
_cell.angle_beta   90.00
_cell.angle_gamma   90.00
#
_symmetry.space_group_name_H-M   'P 1'
#
loop_
_entity.id
_entity.type
_entity.pdbx_description
1 polymer ?
#
loop_
_entity_poly.entity_id
_entity_poly.type
_entity_poly.pdbx_seq_one_letter_code
_entity_poly.pdbx_strand_id
1 'polypeptide(L)'
;MNIVPNTEKIIKDSKGLWLSGLFGSTIGWNPDHALSTYKNMFFNIIKVLLDDGAVRFCRPDDPLGKKEPYWKTDSDTIINYLQENWPDNVTDENDEELNMYFYEMPAILWRDDSGKYIGS
;
A
#
# COMPACT_ATOMS: atom_id res chain seq x y z
N MET A 1 3.38 13.15 -13.08
CA MET A 1 3.29 12.40 -11.82
C MET A 1 3.51 13.41 -10.70
N ASN A 2 2.53 13.63 -9.81
CA ASN A 2 2.74 14.50 -8.67
C ASN A 2 3.71 13.81 -7.72
N ILE A 3 4.87 14.41 -7.48
CA ILE A 3 5.88 13.88 -6.59
C ILE A 3 5.31 13.97 -5.17
N VAL A 4 5.06 12.84 -4.52
CA VAL A 4 4.70 12.84 -3.10
C VAL A 4 5.93 13.30 -2.32
N PRO A 5 5.84 14.27 -1.41
CA PRO A 5 7.01 14.69 -0.64
C PRO A 5 7.53 13.54 0.22
N ASN A 6 8.84 13.51 0.44
CA ASN A 6 9.51 12.50 1.26
C ASN A 6 9.33 11.04 0.81
N THR A 7 8.92 10.76 -0.45
CA THR A 7 8.71 9.39 -0.96
C THR A 7 9.85 8.43 -0.66
N GLU A 8 11.10 8.83 -0.85
CA GLU A 8 12.25 7.96 -0.57
C GLU A 8 12.33 7.53 0.90
N LYS A 9 12.03 8.44 1.84
CA LYS A 9 12.03 8.16 3.27
C LYS A 9 10.87 7.25 3.65
N ILE A 10 9.68 7.53 3.10
CA ILE A 10 8.49 6.72 3.28
C ILE A 10 8.76 5.28 2.84
N ILE A 11 9.29 5.09 1.62
CA ILE A 11 9.62 3.77 1.08
C ILE A 11 10.64 3.06 1.96
N LYS A 12 11.69 3.76 2.39
CA LYS A 12 12.74 3.19 3.24
C LYS A 12 12.17 2.67 4.56
N ASP A 13 11.33 3.47 5.24
CA ASP A 13 10.76 3.11 6.53
C ASP A 13 9.62 2.08 6.40
N SER A 14 9.03 1.95 5.21
CA SER A 14 7.96 0.99 4.91
C SER A 14 8.45 -0.36 4.39
N LYS A 15 9.70 -0.48 3.95
CA LYS A 15 10.22 -1.70 3.31
C LYS A 15 10.08 -2.88 4.26
N GLY A 16 9.32 -3.89 3.82
CA GLY A 16 9.04 -5.07 4.65
C GLY A 16 8.00 -4.84 5.74
N LEU A 17 7.14 -3.83 5.62
CA LEU A 17 5.95 -3.64 6.47
C LEU A 17 4.66 -3.94 5.69
N TRP A 18 3.56 -4.06 6.43
CA TRP A 18 2.20 -4.15 5.88
C TRP A 18 1.72 -2.81 5.29
N LEU A 19 0.58 -2.82 4.61
CA LEU A 19 -0.06 -1.62 4.07
C LEU A 19 -0.27 -0.53 5.13
N SER A 20 -0.67 -0.91 6.33
CA SER A 20 -0.83 0.01 7.46
C SER A 20 0.49 0.70 7.83
N GLY A 21 1.62 0.00 7.77
CA GLY A 21 2.95 0.57 7.98
C GLY A 21 3.34 1.58 6.90
N LEU A 22 2.98 1.32 5.64
CA LEU A 22 3.15 2.26 4.54
C LEU A 22 2.26 3.50 4.70
N PHE A 23 1.02 3.32 5.14
CA PHE A 23 0.11 4.44 5.40
C PHE A 23 0.60 5.30 6.58
N GLY A 24 0.99 4.67 7.69
CA GLY A 24 1.57 5.36 8.85
C GLY A 24 2.84 6.13 8.50
N SER A 25 3.73 5.56 7.68
CA SER A 25 4.91 6.26 7.18
C SER A 25 4.57 7.45 6.27
N THR A 26 3.50 7.31 5.47
CA THR A 26 3.00 8.40 4.61
C THR A 26 2.56 9.59 5.46
N ILE A 27 1.84 9.36 6.55
CA ILE A 27 1.41 10.38 7.51
C ILE A 27 2.62 10.98 8.24
N GLY A 28 3.46 10.13 8.84
CA GLY A 28 4.58 10.57 9.68
C GLY A 28 5.60 11.44 8.94
N TRP A 29 5.82 11.19 7.65
CA TRP A 29 6.71 12.00 6.81
C TRP A 29 6.05 13.19 6.12
N ASN A 30 4.72 13.36 6.23
CA ASN A 30 3.99 14.47 5.63
C ASN A 30 2.95 15.06 6.60
N PRO A 31 3.33 15.49 7.81
CA PRO A 31 2.36 15.95 8.82
C PRO A 31 1.52 17.14 8.33
N ASP A 32 0.44 17.44 9.06
CA ASP A 32 -0.43 18.61 8.87
C ASP A 32 -1.28 18.60 7.58
N HIS A 33 -1.65 17.41 7.09
CA HIS A 33 -2.62 17.23 6.01
C HIS A 33 -3.92 16.56 6.47
N ALA A 34 -4.98 16.74 5.67
CA ALA A 34 -6.24 16.02 5.86
C ALA A 34 -6.11 14.56 5.41
N LEU A 35 -6.93 13.67 5.99
CA LEU A 35 -6.94 12.24 5.67
C LEU A 35 -7.12 11.96 4.17
N SER A 36 -7.97 12.72 3.48
CA SER A 36 -8.15 12.59 2.02
C SER A 36 -6.87 12.85 1.23
N THR A 37 -6.01 13.74 1.73
CA THR A 37 -4.70 14.00 1.13
C THR A 37 -3.75 12.83 1.40
N TYR A 38 -3.73 12.28 2.61
CA TYR A 38 -2.96 11.07 2.92
C TYR A 38 -3.38 9.87 2.09
N LYS A 39 -4.69 9.65 1.92
CA LYS A 39 -5.25 8.63 1.04
C LYS A 39 -4.70 8.75 -0.38
N ASN A 40 -4.71 9.96 -0.95
CA ASN A 40 -4.19 10.21 -2.29
C ASN A 40 -2.68 9.99 -2.38
N MET A 41 -1.90 10.46 -1.39
CA MET A 41 -0.47 10.24 -1.32
C MET A 41 -0.12 8.74 -1.26
N PHE A 42 -0.83 8.01 -0.40
CA PHE A 42 -0.68 6.57 -0.19
C PHE A 42 -0.88 5.79 -1.49
N PHE A 43 -2.01 6.00 -2.19
CA PHE A 43 -2.27 5.30 -3.45
C PHE A 43 -1.29 5.69 -4.55
N ASN A 44 -0.88 6.96 -4.61
CA ASN A 44 0.15 7.39 -5.56
C ASN A 44 1.50 6.70 -5.29
N ILE A 45 1.90 6.54 -4.03
CA ILE A 45 3.13 5.82 -3.66
C ILE A 45 3.03 4.34 -4.06
N ILE A 46 1.90 3.68 -3.78
CA ILE A 46 1.69 2.28 -4.18
C ILE A 46 1.79 2.15 -5.71
N LYS A 47 1.20 3.08 -6.46
CA LYS A 47 1.25 3.05 -7.93
C LYS A 47 2.67 3.14 -8.45
N VAL A 48 3.46 4.08 -7.93
CA VAL A 48 4.90 4.19 -8.25
C VAL A 48 5.62 2.88 -7.96
N LEU A 49 5.43 2.32 -6.77
CA LEU A 49 6.10 1.09 -6.36
C LEU A 49 5.71 -0.13 -7.23
N LEU A 50 4.45 -0.19 -7.68
CA LEU A 50 3.97 -1.24 -8.59
C LEU A 50 4.58 -1.10 -9.98
N ASP A 51 4.56 0.11 -10.53
CA ASP A 51 5.10 0.46 -11.86
C ASP A 51 6.61 0.18 -11.93
N ASP A 52 7.34 0.52 -10.87
CA ASP A 52 8.79 0.28 -10.76
C ASP A 52 9.13 -1.20 -10.46
N GLY A 53 8.12 -2.02 -10.15
CA GLY A 53 8.31 -3.41 -9.73
C GLY A 53 9.02 -3.56 -8.38
N ALA A 54 8.93 -2.53 -7.53
CA ALA A 54 9.42 -2.57 -6.15
C ALA A 54 8.48 -3.38 -5.25
N VAL A 55 7.18 -3.40 -5.58
CA VAL A 55 6.19 -4.21 -4.87
C VAL A 55 5.29 -5.01 -5.81
N ARG A 56 4.69 -6.05 -5.25
CA ARG A 56 3.57 -6.81 -5.81
C ARG A 56 2.54 -7.03 -4.70
N PHE A 57 1.37 -7.55 -5.06
CA PHE A 57 0.34 -7.93 -4.11
C PHE A 57 -0.02 -9.40 -4.28
N CYS A 58 -0.47 -10.04 -3.20
CA CYS A 58 -1.26 -11.26 -3.31
C CYS A 58 -2.59 -11.01 -4.03
N ARG A 59 -3.28 -12.08 -4.42
CA ARG A 59 -4.59 -11.96 -5.05
C ARG A 59 -5.70 -11.80 -4.00
N PRO A 60 -6.83 -11.14 -4.30
CA PRO A 60 -7.99 -11.09 -3.41
C PRO A 60 -8.53 -12.47 -2.99
N ASP A 61 -8.54 -13.45 -3.89
CA ASP A 61 -8.99 -14.83 -3.66
C ASP A 61 -7.90 -15.76 -3.07
N ASP A 62 -6.69 -15.23 -2.89
CA ASP A 62 -5.55 -15.89 -2.27
C ASP A 62 -4.67 -14.83 -1.57
N PRO A 63 -5.19 -14.15 -0.52
CA PRO A 63 -4.58 -12.93 0.03
C PRO A 63 -3.24 -13.17 0.72
N LEU A 64 -2.88 -14.44 0.94
CA LEU A 64 -1.61 -14.88 1.53
C LEU A 64 -0.70 -15.59 0.51
N GLY A 65 -1.05 -15.62 -0.78
CA GLY A 65 -0.20 -16.13 -1.86
C GLY A 65 0.16 -17.61 -1.76
N LYS A 66 -0.77 -18.45 -1.28
CA LYS A 66 -0.54 -19.90 -1.09
C LYS A 66 -0.58 -20.66 -2.41
N LYS A 67 -1.36 -20.21 -3.38
CA LYS A 67 -1.57 -20.82 -4.70
C LYS A 67 -0.72 -20.15 -5.76
N GLU A 68 -0.70 -18.81 -5.77
CA GLU A 68 0.15 -18.03 -6.66
C GLU A 68 1.04 -17.08 -5.85
N PRO A 69 2.31 -16.89 -6.23
CA PRO A 69 3.24 -16.08 -5.44
C PRO A 69 2.87 -14.60 -5.38
N TYR A 70 2.13 -14.10 -6.39
CA TYR A 70 1.57 -12.76 -6.43
C TYR A 70 0.54 -12.65 -7.57
N TRP A 71 -0.29 -11.62 -7.50
CA TRP A 71 -1.29 -11.25 -8.47
C TRP A 71 -0.64 -10.75 -9.77
N LYS A 72 -0.79 -11.52 -10.84
CA LYS A 72 -0.29 -11.20 -12.18
C LYS A 72 -1.28 -10.31 -12.93
N THR A 73 -1.33 -9.03 -12.57
CA THR A 73 -2.14 -8.01 -13.24
C THR A 73 -1.37 -6.69 -13.32
N ASP A 74 -1.92 -5.71 -14.02
CA ASP A 74 -1.34 -4.37 -14.12
C ASP A 74 -1.59 -3.56 -12.84
N SER A 75 -0.84 -2.47 -12.71
CA SER A 75 -0.87 -1.63 -11.52
C SER A 75 -2.17 -0.83 -11.37
N ASP A 76 -2.85 -0.48 -12.46
CA ASP A 76 -4.14 0.23 -12.40
C ASP A 76 -5.22 -0.69 -11.83
N THR A 77 -5.24 -1.97 -12.24
CA THR A 77 -6.16 -2.97 -11.69
C THR A 77 -5.99 -3.14 -10.17
N ILE A 78 -4.74 -3.19 -9.67
CA ILE A 78 -4.47 -3.29 -8.23
C ILE A 78 -4.91 -2.01 -7.50
N ILE A 79 -4.57 -0.84 -8.02
CA ILE A 79 -4.96 0.44 -7.39
C ILE A 79 -6.47 0.59 -7.34
N ASN A 80 -7.18 0.29 -8.43
CA ASN A 80 -8.63 0.34 -8.47
C ASN A 80 -9.24 -0.57 -7.40
N TYR A 81 -8.76 -1.82 -7.29
CA TYR A 81 -9.21 -2.73 -6.26
C TYR A 81 -9.01 -2.16 -4.84
N LEU A 82 -7.82 -1.64 -4.54
CA LEU A 82 -7.55 -1.07 -3.22
C LEU A 82 -8.42 0.18 -2.93
N GLN A 83 -8.68 1.01 -3.94
CA GLN A 83 -9.49 2.22 -3.82
C GLN A 83 -10.99 1.92 -3.67
N GLU A 84 -11.52 0.95 -4.42
CA GLU A 84 -12.92 0.51 -4.35
C GLU A 84 -13.27 -0.10 -3.00
N ASN A 85 -12.30 -0.72 -2.33
CA ASN A 85 -12.48 -1.28 -0.99
C ASN A 85 -12.16 -0.30 0.14
N TRP A 86 -11.73 0.93 -0.17
CA TRP A 86 -11.43 1.91 0.87
C TRP A 86 -12.72 2.31 1.60
N PRO A 87 -12.76 2.29 2.94
CA PRO A 87 -13.97 2.56 3.72
C PRO A 87 -14.48 4.01 3.56
N ASP A 88 -15.80 4.17 3.45
CA ASP A 88 -16.44 5.45 3.12
C ASP A 88 -16.44 6.46 4.28
N ASN A 89 -16.48 5.99 5.53
CA ASN A 89 -16.77 6.83 6.70
C ASN A 89 -15.57 7.08 7.61
N VAL A 90 -14.34 6.79 7.16
CA VAL A 90 -13.14 6.99 7.97
C VAL A 90 -12.90 8.47 8.22
N THR A 91 -12.84 8.84 9.50
CA THR A 91 -12.65 10.24 9.91
C THR A 91 -11.25 10.54 10.46
N ASP A 92 -10.53 9.52 10.92
CA ASP A 92 -9.18 9.66 11.47
C ASP A 92 -8.30 8.43 11.19
N GLU A 93 -7.00 8.54 11.46
CA GLU A 93 -6.01 7.50 11.17
C GLU A 93 -6.10 6.26 12.10
N ASN A 94 -6.76 6.39 13.25
CA ASN A 94 -6.95 5.33 14.23
C ASN A 94 -8.35 4.68 14.12
N ASP A 95 -9.13 5.07 13.12
CA ASP A 95 -10.46 4.54 12.87
C ASP A 95 -10.44 3.01 12.72
N GLU A 96 -11.42 2.33 13.34
CA GLU A 96 -11.51 0.88 13.32
C GLU A 96 -11.78 0.34 11.91
N GLU A 97 -12.58 1.04 11.11
CA GLU A 97 -12.86 0.64 9.71
C GLU A 97 -11.59 0.71 8.85
N LEU A 98 -10.73 1.70 9.11
CA LEU A 98 -9.45 1.82 8.43
C LEU A 98 -8.48 0.70 8.83
N ASN A 99 -8.43 0.37 10.12
CA ASN A 99 -7.63 -0.74 10.62
C ASN A 99 -8.09 -2.08 10.04
N MET A 100 -9.41 -2.29 9.97
CA MET A 100 -9.99 -3.48 9.35
C MET A 100 -9.68 -3.55 7.86
N TYR A 101 -9.78 -2.43 7.15
CA TYR A 101 -9.39 -2.36 5.74
C TYR A 101 -7.96 -2.87 5.52
N PHE A 102 -6.98 -2.39 6.29
CA PHE A 102 -5.59 -2.85 6.13
C PHE A 102 -5.40 -4.33 6.46
N TYR A 103 -6.22 -4.89 7.35
CA TYR A 103 -6.20 -6.31 7.69
C TYR A 103 -6.81 -7.19 6.60
N GLU A 104 -7.87 -6.72 5.93
CA GLU A 104 -8.58 -7.48 4.89
C GLU A 104 -7.94 -7.40 3.51
N MET A 105 -7.19 -6.33 3.23
CA MET A 105 -6.53 -6.17 1.93
C MET A 105 -5.47 -7.26 1.66
N PRO A 106 -5.28 -7.66 0.39
CA PRO A 106 -4.24 -8.62 0.03
C PRO A 106 -2.86 -8.15 0.48
N ALA A 107 -2.02 -9.10 0.90
CA ALA A 107 -0.70 -8.76 1.41
C ALA A 107 0.15 -8.05 0.33
N ILE A 108 0.77 -6.94 0.72
CA ILE A 108 1.83 -6.30 -0.04
C ILE A 108 3.12 -7.11 0.09
N LEU A 109 3.81 -7.31 -1.02
CA LEU A 109 5.03 -8.08 -1.12
C LEU A 109 6.15 -7.18 -1.62
N TRP A 110 7.20 -7.02 -0.82
CA TRP A 110 8.34 -6.16 -1.12
C TRP A 110 9.42 -6.93 -1.86
N ARG A 111 10.00 -6.32 -2.90
CA ARG A 111 11.15 -6.88 -3.59
C ARG A 111 12.40 -6.73 -2.73
N ASP A 112 13.07 -7.84 -2.45
CA ASP A 112 14.36 -7.86 -1.79
C ASP A 112 15.52 -7.62 -2.77
N ASP A 113 16.74 -7.56 -2.25
CA ASP A 113 17.94 -7.28 -3.04
C ASP A 113 18.33 -8.44 -3.97
N SER A 114 17.76 -9.65 -3.74
CA SER A 114 17.88 -10.80 -4.65
C SER A 114 16.86 -10.77 -5.79
N GLY A 115 15.90 -9.86 -5.72
CA GLY A 115 14.79 -9.72 -6.66
C GLY A 115 13.58 -10.59 -6.33
N LYS A 116 13.54 -11.25 -5.18
CA LYS A 116 12.41 -12.04 -4.70
C LYS A 116 11.39 -11.14 -3.99
N TYR A 117 10.11 -11.43 -4.15
CA TYR A 117 9.04 -10.75 -3.40
C TYR A 117 8.77 -11.45 -2.07
N ILE A 118 8.75 -10.67 -0.99
CA ILE A 118 8.58 -11.15 0.38
C ILE A 118 7.50 -10.31 1.06
N GLY A 119 6.48 -10.98 1.61
CA GLY A 119 5.48 -10.35 2.49
C GLY A 119 6.01 -10.23 3.91
N SER A 120 5.41 -9.33 4.68
CA SER A 120 5.70 -9.20 6.11
C SER A 120 4.77 -10.02 6.98
#